data_AF-A0A355R5W4-F1
#
_entry.id   AF-A0A355R5W4-F1
#
_cell.length_a   1.000
_cell.length_b   1.000
_cell.length_c   1.000
_cell.angle_alpha   90.00
_cell.angle_beta   90.00
_cell.angle_gamma   90.00
#
_symmetry.space_group_name_H-M   'P 1'
#
loop_
_entity.id
_entity.type
_entity.pdbx_description
1 polymer ?
#
loop_
_entity_poly.entity_id
_entity_poly.type
_entity_poly.pdbx_seq_one_letter_code
_entity_poly.pdbx_strand_id
1 'polypeptide(L)'
;QINPRTGRIHTSYQQAVAATGRLSSSDPNLQNIPIRTAEGRRIRQAFIASPGYKLLAADYSQIELRIMAHLAKDEGLLHAFRNDLDVHRATAAEVFGVALEDVTTDQRRSAKAINFGL
;
A
#
# COMPACT_ATOMS: atom_id res chain seq x y z
N GLN A 1 25.83 2.32 -2.91
CA GLN A 1 27.10 1.77 -3.43
C GLN A 1 26.77 0.59 -4.34
N ILE A 2 27.40 0.48 -5.52
CA ILE A 2 27.25 -0.70 -6.40
C ILE A 2 28.33 -1.71 -6.01
N ASN A 3 27.95 -2.97 -5.81
CA ASN A 3 28.90 -4.02 -5.43
C ASN A 3 29.77 -4.39 -6.65
N PRO A 4 31.11 -4.32 -6.57
CA PRO A 4 32.00 -4.49 -7.72
C PRO A 4 32.03 -5.92 -8.27
N ARG A 5 31.71 -6.93 -7.45
CA ARG A 5 31.72 -8.35 -7.88
C ARG A 5 30.46 -8.72 -8.66
N THR A 6 29.33 -8.08 -8.34
CA THR A 6 28.02 -8.47 -8.89
C THR A 6 27.45 -7.44 -9.85
N GLY A 7 27.93 -6.18 -9.81
CA GLY A 7 27.36 -5.07 -10.57
C GLY A 7 25.97 -4.65 -10.10
N ARG A 8 25.56 -4.99 -8.87
CA ARG A 8 24.20 -4.76 -8.34
C ARG A 8 24.21 -3.92 -7.06
N ILE A 9 23.06 -3.34 -6.74
CA ILE A 9 22.77 -2.76 -5.43
C ILE A 9 22.29 -3.90 -4.52
N HIS A 10 22.83 -3.96 -3.29
CA HIS A 10 22.46 -4.93 -2.26
C HIS A 10 21.91 -4.16 -1.07
N THR A 11 20.72 -4.52 -0.59
CA THR A 11 20.12 -3.97 0.62
C THR A 11 20.16 -5.03 1.73
N SER A 12 20.17 -4.58 2.97
CA SER A 12 20.04 -5.45 4.14
C SER A 12 18.62 -5.41 4.67
N TYR A 13 17.94 -6.55 4.72
CA TYR A 13 16.64 -6.67 5.36
C TYR A 13 16.79 -7.10 6.82
N GLN A 14 16.32 -6.28 7.75
CA GLN A 14 16.36 -6.57 9.18
C GLN A 14 14.99 -7.06 9.62
N GLN A 15 14.97 -8.24 10.24
CA GLN A 15 13.73 -8.93 10.60
C GLN A 15 13.16 -8.54 11.97
N ALA A 16 14.03 -8.10 12.90
CA ALA A 16 13.68 -7.92 14.30
C ALA A 16 13.74 -6.45 14.78
N VAL A 17 13.57 -5.49 13.86
CA VAL A 17 13.68 -4.05 14.19
C VAL A 17 12.33 -3.38 14.39
N ALA A 18 11.34 -3.65 13.53
CA ALA A 18 10.03 -3.01 13.69
C ALA A 18 9.21 -3.72 14.78
N ALA A 19 8.67 -2.96 15.72
CA ALA A 19 7.78 -3.47 16.77
C ALA A 19 6.55 -4.21 16.22
N THR A 20 6.10 -3.86 15.02
CA THR A 20 4.95 -4.47 14.33
C THR A 20 5.28 -5.75 13.56
N GLY A 21 6.54 -6.20 13.58
CA GLY A 21 6.99 -7.39 12.83
C GLY A 21 7.26 -7.15 11.34
N ARG A 22 7.19 -5.89 10.87
CA ARG A 22 7.60 -5.54 9.49
C ARG A 22 9.11 -5.71 9.29
N LEU A 23 9.52 -6.09 8.08
CA LEU A 23 10.92 -5.95 7.67
C LEU A 23 11.28 -4.46 7.57
N SER A 24 12.51 -4.11 7.94
CA SER A 24 13.13 -2.84 7.59
C SER A 24 14.28 -3.06 6.61
N SER A 25 14.63 -2.04 5.81
CA SER A 25 15.75 -2.10 4.86
C SER A 25 16.76 -0.99 5.11
N SER A 26 18.04 -1.33 5.05
CA SER A 26 19.17 -0.43 5.25
C SER A 26 20.33 -0.74 4.30
N ASP A 27 21.24 0.22 4.16
CA ASP A 27 22.51 0.11 3.43
C ASP A 27 22.42 -0.49 2.01
N PRO A 28 21.63 0.09 1.08
CA PRO A 28 20.74 1.24 1.24
C PRO A 28 19.29 0.83 1.53
N ASN A 29 18.47 1.77 2.04
CA ASN A 29 17.03 1.54 2.23
C ASN A 29 16.30 1.51 0.87
N LEU A 30 15.88 0.31 0.45
CA LEU A 30 15.14 0.09 -0.80
C LEU A 30 13.61 0.02 -0.62
N GLN A 31 13.12 0.02 0.62
CA GLN A 31 11.68 0.13 0.89
C GLN A 31 11.16 1.54 0.62
N ASN A 32 11.99 2.56 0.82
CA ASN A 32 11.61 3.98 0.70
C ASN A 32 12.05 4.64 -0.61
N ILE A 33 12.10 3.88 -1.72
CA ILE A 33 12.41 4.46 -3.04
C ILE A 33 11.28 5.43 -3.43
N PRO A 34 11.58 6.71 -3.72
CA PRO A 34 10.57 7.71 -4.06
C PRO A 34 9.70 7.31 -5.26
N ILE A 35 8.42 7.72 -5.22
CA ILE A 35 7.44 7.44 -6.31
C ILE A 35 6.44 8.58 -6.56
N ARG A 36 6.23 9.47 -5.58
CA ARG A 36 5.16 10.47 -5.62
C ARG A 36 5.45 11.63 -6.58
N THR A 37 6.69 12.12 -6.61
CA THR A 37 7.11 13.24 -7.48
C THR A 37 7.59 12.74 -8.84
N ALA A 38 7.68 13.64 -9.83
CA ALA A 38 8.20 13.31 -11.16
C ALA A 38 9.67 12.86 -11.08
N GLU A 39 10.46 13.55 -10.27
CA GLU A 39 11.85 13.23 -9.96
C GLU A 39 11.95 11.86 -9.29
N GLY A 40 11.06 11.57 -8.33
CA GLY A 40 11.03 10.28 -7.66
C GLY A 40 10.71 9.13 -8.61
N ARG A 41 9.76 9.32 -9.54
CA ARG A 41 9.47 8.33 -10.59
C ARG A 41 10.69 8.08 -11.48
N ARG A 42 11.44 9.13 -11.86
CA ARG A 42 12.68 8.99 -12.63
C ARG A 42 13.76 8.20 -11.87
N ILE A 43 13.89 8.41 -10.56
CA ILE A 43 14.79 7.61 -9.73
C ILE A 43 14.39 6.14 -9.72
N ARG A 44 13.09 5.84 -9.53
CA ARG A 44 12.60 4.45 -9.52
C ARG A 44 12.81 3.74 -10.87
N GLN A 45 12.75 4.45 -11.99
CA GLN A 45 13.03 3.89 -13.32
C GLN A 45 14.48 3.38 -13.49
N ALA A 46 15.42 3.80 -12.64
CA ALA A 46 16.79 3.29 -12.67
C ALA A 46 16.92 1.85 -12.13
N PHE A 47 15.89 1.33 -11.46
CA PHE A 47 15.86 -0.05 -10.99
C PHE A 47 15.34 -0.96 -12.11
N ILE A 48 16.29 -1.60 -12.81
CA ILE A 48 16.01 -2.40 -14.00
C ILE A 48 16.31 -3.88 -13.78
N ALA A 49 15.63 -4.74 -14.56
CA ALA A 49 15.98 -6.16 -14.66
C ALA A 49 17.28 -6.35 -15.46
N SER A 50 17.95 -7.48 -15.25
CA SER A 50 19.05 -7.92 -16.11
C SER A 50 18.55 -8.23 -17.53
N PRO A 51 19.42 -8.18 -18.56
CA PRO A 51 19.04 -8.56 -19.93
C PRO A 51 18.39 -9.95 -20.00
N GLY A 52 17.30 -10.07 -20.76
CA GLY A 52 16.52 -11.31 -20.84
C GLY A 52 15.50 -11.52 -19.70
N TYR A 53 15.47 -10.65 -18.69
CA TYR A 53 14.56 -10.73 -17.56
C TYR A 53 13.57 -9.56 -17.50
N LYS A 54 12.54 -9.70 -16.67
CA LYS A 54 11.55 -8.67 -16.35
C LYS A 54 11.41 -8.53 -14.83
N LEU A 55 11.07 -7.33 -14.36
CA LEU A 55 10.64 -7.12 -12.98
C LEU A 55 9.12 -7.30 -12.91
N LEU A 56 8.67 -8.12 -11.97
CA LEU A 56 7.27 -8.24 -11.59
C LEU A 56 7.09 -7.57 -10.22
N ALA A 57 6.11 -6.68 -10.11
CA ALA A 57 5.71 -6.08 -8.85
C ALA A 57 4.30 -6.53 -8.50
N ALA A 58 4.10 -6.94 -7.25
CA ALA A 58 2.80 -7.29 -6.69
C ALA A 58 2.62 -6.54 -5.37
N ASP A 59 1.45 -5.92 -5.21
CA ASP A 59 1.06 -5.16 -4.02
C ASP A 59 -0.35 -5.60 -3.63
N TYR A 60 -0.57 -5.84 -2.33
CA TYR A 60 -1.87 -6.26 -1.85
C TYR A 60 -2.84 -5.08 -1.86
N SER A 61 -3.93 -5.20 -2.62
CA SER A 61 -4.98 -4.18 -2.63
C SER A 61 -5.60 -3.99 -1.25
N GLN A 62 -5.36 -2.82 -0.65
CA GLN A 62 -5.99 -2.38 0.61
C GLN A 62 -5.77 -3.36 1.78
N ILE A 63 -4.57 -3.93 1.90
CA ILE A 63 -4.28 -5.03 2.84
C ILE A 63 -4.63 -4.73 4.30
N GLU A 64 -4.34 -3.52 4.78
CA GLU A 64 -4.60 -3.14 6.18
C GLU A 64 -6.11 -3.12 6.48
N LEU A 65 -6.92 -2.60 5.54
CA LEU A 65 -8.38 -2.60 5.68
C LEU A 65 -8.97 -4.01 5.57
N ARG A 66 -8.39 -4.88 4.75
CA ARG A 66 -8.81 -6.30 4.69
C ARG A 66 -8.52 -7.03 6.00
N ILE A 67 -7.36 -6.78 6.60
CA ILE A 67 -7.01 -7.31 7.92
C ILE A 67 -7.96 -6.76 8.98
N MET A 68 -8.23 -5.46 8.97
CA MET A 68 -9.17 -4.81 9.89
C MET A 68 -10.58 -5.42 9.78
N ALA A 69 -11.13 -5.53 8.58
CA ALA A 69 -12.44 -6.13 8.33
C ALA A 69 -12.53 -7.57 8.89
N HIS A 70 -11.46 -8.35 8.71
CA HIS A 70 -11.40 -9.72 9.23
C HIS A 70 -11.33 -9.77 10.77
N LEU A 71 -10.47 -8.95 11.38
CA LEU A 71 -10.28 -8.93 12.83
C LEU A 71 -11.50 -8.35 13.57
N ALA A 72 -12.07 -7.27 13.06
CA ALA A 72 -13.25 -6.61 13.62
C ALA A 72 -14.56 -7.39 13.33
N LYS A 73 -14.53 -8.30 12.33
CA LYS A 73 -15.73 -8.97 11.79
C LYS A 73 -16.79 -7.96 11.34
N ASP A 74 -16.34 -6.89 10.71
CA ASP A 74 -17.21 -5.84 10.22
C ASP A 74 -17.95 -6.32 8.96
N GLU A 75 -19.26 -6.56 9.07
CA GLU A 75 -20.05 -7.12 7.98
C GLU A 75 -20.13 -6.19 6.77
N GLY A 76 -20.09 -4.86 6.97
CA GLY A 76 -20.11 -3.86 5.91
C GLY A 76 -18.84 -3.92 5.05
N LEU A 77 -17.68 -3.88 5.69
CA LEU A 77 -16.37 -4.00 5.04
C LEU A 77 -16.19 -5.39 4.43
N LEU A 78 -16.57 -6.46 5.13
CA LEU A 78 -16.51 -7.82 4.60
C LEU A 78 -17.38 -7.96 3.34
N HIS A 79 -18.60 -7.42 3.35
CA HIS A 79 -19.47 -7.39 2.19
C HIS A 79 -18.85 -6.56 1.04
N ALA A 80 -18.33 -5.37 1.35
CA ALA A 80 -17.69 -4.51 0.36
C ALA A 80 -16.50 -5.21 -0.32
N PHE A 81 -15.63 -5.87 0.46
CA PHE A 81 -14.50 -6.60 -0.09
C PHE A 81 -14.89 -7.86 -0.87
N ARG A 82 -15.95 -8.57 -0.47
CA ARG A 82 -16.46 -9.77 -1.17
C ARG A 82 -17.11 -9.42 -2.52
N ASN A 83 -17.68 -8.23 -2.64
CA ASN A 83 -18.41 -7.77 -3.83
C ASN A 83 -17.62 -6.71 -4.63
N ASP A 84 -16.33 -6.53 -4.35
CA ASP A 84 -15.44 -5.57 -5.02
C ASP A 84 -15.98 -4.13 -5.06
N LEU A 85 -16.66 -3.72 -3.99
CA LEU A 85 -17.21 -2.38 -3.85
C LEU A 85 -16.11 -1.37 -3.46
N ASP A 86 -16.34 -0.09 -3.73
CA ASP A 86 -15.47 0.98 -3.25
C ASP A 86 -15.60 1.11 -1.72
N VAL A 87 -14.64 0.55 -1.00
CA VAL A 87 -14.61 0.51 0.47
C VAL A 87 -14.66 1.91 1.09
N HIS A 88 -14.04 2.92 0.47
CA HIS A 88 -14.11 4.28 1.00
C HIS A 88 -15.50 4.89 0.83
N ARG A 89 -16.21 4.54 -0.25
CA ARG A 89 -17.63 4.90 -0.39
C ARG A 89 -18.49 4.11 0.58
N ALA A 90 -18.23 2.82 0.80
CA ALA A 90 -18.98 2.02 1.76
C ALA A 90 -18.85 2.58 3.18
N THR A 91 -17.62 2.89 3.63
CA THR A 91 -17.39 3.55 4.92
C THR A 91 -18.06 4.93 4.97
N ALA A 92 -18.00 5.72 3.89
CA ALA A 92 -18.65 7.02 3.87
C ALA A 92 -20.18 6.91 3.95
N ALA A 93 -20.79 6.00 3.19
CA ALA A 93 -22.23 5.74 3.21
C ALA A 93 -22.71 5.43 4.63
N GLU A 94 -21.98 4.57 5.34
CA GLU A 94 -22.28 4.22 6.72
C GLU A 94 -22.08 5.40 7.69
N VAL A 95 -20.95 6.10 7.63
CA VAL A 95 -20.65 7.24 8.52
C VAL A 95 -21.61 8.41 8.33
N PHE A 96 -22.00 8.69 7.08
CA PHE A 96 -22.88 9.81 6.74
C PHE A 96 -24.36 9.42 6.63
N GLY A 97 -24.71 8.14 6.75
CA GLY A 97 -26.07 7.64 6.65
C GLY A 97 -26.73 7.87 5.28
N VAL A 98 -25.96 7.77 4.20
CA VAL A 98 -26.42 7.99 2.80
C VAL A 98 -26.30 6.71 1.99
N ALA A 99 -27.04 6.60 0.88
CA ALA A 99 -26.85 5.49 -0.05
C ALA A 99 -25.46 5.54 -0.69
N LEU A 100 -24.95 4.39 -1.14
CA LEU A 100 -23.58 4.27 -1.68
C LEU A 100 -23.38 5.18 -2.90
N GLU A 101 -24.39 5.25 -3.75
CA GLU A 101 -24.51 6.09 -4.94
C GLU A 101 -24.53 7.59 -4.63
N ASP A 102 -25.06 7.97 -3.47
CA ASP A 102 -25.19 9.37 -3.03
C ASP A 102 -23.93 9.89 -2.32
N VAL A 103 -22.95 9.02 -2.05
CA VAL A 103 -21.67 9.41 -1.47
C VAL A 103 -20.95 10.39 -2.39
N THR A 104 -20.74 11.60 -1.88
CA THR A 104 -20.00 12.64 -2.59
C THR A 104 -18.50 12.37 -2.59
N THR A 105 -17.77 13.03 -3.51
CA THR A 105 -16.31 12.93 -3.57
C THR A 105 -15.65 13.39 -2.27
N ASP A 106 -16.22 14.40 -1.61
CA ASP A 106 -15.70 14.92 -0.34
C ASP A 106 -15.96 13.96 0.82
N GLN A 107 -17.15 13.37 0.91
CA GLN A 107 -17.47 12.33 1.90
C GLN A 107 -16.54 11.12 1.75
N ARG A 108 -16.31 10.66 0.51
CA ARG A 108 -15.35 9.58 0.23
C ARG A 108 -13.93 9.93 0.65
N ARG A 109 -13.48 11.18 0.42
CA ARG A 109 -12.15 11.64 0.81
C ARG A 109 -12.00 11.70 2.33
N SER A 110 -13.02 12.15 3.04
CA SER A 110 -13.05 12.14 4.51
C SER A 110 -13.00 10.72 5.07
N ALA A 111 -13.80 9.80 4.53
CA ALA A 111 -13.79 8.40 4.93
C ALA A 111 -12.44 7.71 4.65
N LYS A 112 -11.73 8.12 3.59
CA LYS A 112 -10.35 7.67 3.37
C LYS A 112 -9.43 8.07 4.52
N ALA A 113 -9.50 9.31 5.00
CA ALA A 113 -8.67 9.76 6.13
C ALA A 113 -9.00 9.02 7.43
N ILE A 114 -10.28 8.73 7.68
CA ILE A 114 -10.74 7.94 8.83
C ILE A 114 -10.17 6.52 8.76
N ASN A 115 -10.31 5.86 7.60
CA ASN A 115 -9.83 4.49 7.36
C ASN A 115 -8.30 4.32 7.51
N PHE A 116 -7.51 5.38 7.29
CA PHE A 116 -6.04 5.37 7.49
C PHE A 116 -5.60 5.94 8.85
N GLY A 117 -6.52 6.52 9.62
CA GLY A 117 -6.25 7.08 10.96
C GLY A 117 -6.64 6.16 12.12
N LEU A 118 -7.40 5.10 11.83
CA LEU A 118 -7.75 4.00 12.74
C LEU A 118 -6.64 2.97 12.85
#